data_AF-A0AA40RWK0-F1
#
_entry.id   AF-A0AA40RWK0-F1
#
_cell.length_a   1.000
_cell.length_b   1.000
_cell.length_c   1.000
_cell.angle_alpha   90.00
_cell.angle_beta   90.00
_cell.angle_gamma   90.00
#
_symmetry.space_group_name_H-M   'P 1'
#
loop_
_entity.id
_entity.type
_entity.pdbx_description
1 polymer ?
#
loop_
_entity_poly.entity_id
_entity_poly.type
_entity_poly.pdbx_seq_one_letter_code
_entity_poly.pdbx_strand_id
1 'polypeptide(L)'
;MAKLFNATAVLAIALAAGGCSSKYEPRETILDEANTRNAKPMYAPKTELEKRAYEEGVSQVLLDMKGKMRARNRFTYEAPLVECGLRMPARVVNGMLMPSHETCVQIAPGRYTEEAPTFLPELGQ
;
A
#
# COMPACT_ATOMS: atom_id res chain seq x y z
N MET A 1 -8.19 40.42 -24.13
CA MET A 1 -7.21 39.49 -23.51
C MET A 1 -7.65 38.89 -22.16
N ALA A 2 -8.89 39.12 -21.67
CA ALA A 2 -9.35 38.57 -20.38
C ALA A 2 -9.96 37.15 -20.46
N LYS A 3 -10.37 36.68 -21.64
CA LYS A 3 -11.08 35.39 -21.79
C LYS A 3 -10.16 34.16 -21.77
N LEU A 4 -8.88 34.31 -22.15
CA LEU A 4 -7.91 33.21 -22.19
C LEU A 4 -7.36 32.86 -20.80
N PHE A 5 -7.22 33.84 -19.92
CA PHE A 5 -6.78 33.63 -18.52
C PHE A 5 -7.80 32.86 -17.67
N ASN A 6 -9.09 33.08 -17.91
CA ASN A 6 -10.13 32.36 -17.18
C ASN A 6 -10.18 30.88 -17.58
N ALA A 7 -9.87 30.56 -18.85
CA ALA A 7 -9.88 29.18 -19.34
C ALA A 7 -8.73 28.34 -18.77
N THR A 8 -7.54 28.92 -18.62
CA THR A 8 -6.37 28.22 -18.06
C THR A 8 -6.49 28.03 -16.54
N ALA A 9 -7.09 29.00 -15.83
CA ALA A 9 -7.39 28.87 -14.40
C ALA A 9 -8.40 27.75 -14.11
N VAL A 10 -9.45 27.61 -14.93
CA VAL A 10 -10.44 26.54 -14.79
C VAL A 10 -9.85 25.16 -15.09
N LEU A 11 -8.95 25.06 -16.07
CA LEU A 11 -8.25 23.80 -16.40
C LEU A 11 -7.32 23.34 -15.26
N ALA A 12 -6.62 24.28 -14.62
CA ALA A 12 -5.73 23.99 -13.49
C ALA A 12 -6.50 23.53 -12.24
N ILE A 13 -7.69 24.11 -12.00
CA ILE A 13 -8.57 23.69 -10.90
C ILE A 13 -9.16 22.29 -11.17
N ALA A 14 -9.49 21.97 -12.42
CA ALA A 14 -9.97 20.64 -12.81
C ALA A 14 -8.91 19.54 -12.65
N LEU A 15 -7.64 19.84 -12.96
CA LEU A 15 -6.52 18.91 -12.77
C LEU A 15 -6.15 18.75 -11.29
N ALA A 16 -6.25 19.81 -10.49
CA ALA A 16 -6.03 19.74 -9.04
C ALA A 16 -7.17 19.00 -8.29
N ALA A 17 -8.42 19.11 -8.77
CA ALA A 17 -9.57 18.42 -8.18
C ALA A 17 -9.69 16.93 -8.58
N GLY A 18 -9.11 16.54 -9.72
CA GLY A 18 -9.09 15.14 -10.18
C GLY A 18 -7.98 14.28 -9.59
N GLY A 19 -6.95 14.88 -8.99
CA GLY A 19 -5.70 14.20 -8.61
C GLY A 19 -5.66 13.58 -7.20
N CYS A 20 -6.65 13.80 -6.34
CA CYS A 20 -6.63 13.32 -4.94
C CYS A 20 -8.02 12.87 -4.45
N SER A 21 -8.71 12.06 -5.25
CA SER A 21 -9.79 11.23 -4.73
C SER A 21 -9.58 9.80 -5.21
N SER A 22 -8.52 9.17 -4.71
CA SER A 22 -8.64 7.75 -4.40
C SER A 22 -9.75 7.66 -3.36
N LYS A 23 -10.99 7.53 -3.81
CA LYS A 23 -12.05 7.01 -2.96
C LYS A 23 -11.45 5.77 -2.31
N TYR A 24 -11.26 5.82 -0.99
CA TYR A 24 -11.18 4.61 -0.21
C TYR A 24 -12.51 3.92 -0.47
N GLU A 25 -12.54 2.98 -1.40
CA GLU A 25 -13.65 2.04 -1.47
C GLU A 25 -13.55 1.26 -0.17
N PRO A 26 -14.49 1.44 0.78
CA PRO A 26 -14.64 0.44 1.82
C PRO A 26 -15.00 -0.82 1.04
N ARG A 27 -14.02 -1.70 0.88
CA ARG A 27 -14.23 -3.00 0.23
C ARG A 27 -15.45 -3.57 0.92
N GLU A 28 -16.56 -3.68 0.18
CA GLU A 28 -17.77 -4.28 0.70
C GLU A 28 -17.30 -5.57 1.36
N THR A 29 -17.57 -5.67 2.66
CA THR A 29 -17.26 -6.89 3.41
C THR A 29 -17.72 -8.03 2.53
N ILE A 30 -16.83 -8.97 2.19
CA ILE A 30 -17.15 -10.17 1.41
C ILE A 30 -18.03 -11.06 2.30
N LEU A 31 -19.19 -10.53 2.64
CA LEU A 31 -20.31 -11.16 3.28
C LEU A 31 -21.41 -10.96 2.25
N ASP A 32 -21.19 -11.51 1.05
CA ASP A 32 -22.24 -11.68 0.07
C ASP A 32 -23.45 -12.24 0.82
N GLU A 33 -24.59 -11.57 0.78
CA GLU A 33 -25.84 -12.06 1.36
C GLU A 33 -26.23 -13.46 0.82
N ALA A 34 -25.59 -13.89 -0.27
CA ALA A 34 -25.66 -15.24 -0.80
C ALA A 34 -24.95 -16.30 0.06
N ASN A 35 -23.85 -15.95 0.75
CA ASN A 35 -23.09 -16.87 1.61
C ASN A 35 -23.74 -17.07 2.98
N THR A 36 -24.54 -16.11 3.47
CA THR A 36 -25.26 -16.24 4.74
C THR A 36 -26.50 -17.12 4.64
N ARG A 37 -27.11 -17.25 3.45
CA ARG A 37 -28.28 -18.11 3.19
C ARG A 37 -27.99 -19.61 3.32
N ASN A 38 -26.73 -20.02 3.20
CA ASN A 38 -26.26 -21.41 3.34
C ASN A 38 -25.45 -21.62 4.62
N ALA A 39 -25.63 -20.78 5.65
CA ALA A 39 -24.99 -20.98 6.93
C ALA A 39 -25.53 -22.27 7.57
N LYS A 40 -24.74 -23.36 7.49
CA LYS A 40 -25.03 -24.59 8.22
C LYS A 40 -25.11 -24.25 9.72
N PRO A 41 -26.06 -24.83 10.46
CA PRO A 41 -26.16 -24.58 11.90
C PRO A 41 -24.83 -24.97 12.57
N MET A 42 -24.26 -24.03 13.34
CA MET A 42 -23.02 -24.29 14.06
C MET A 42 -23.26 -25.39 15.10
N TYR A 43 -22.44 -26.45 15.07
CA TYR A 43 -22.51 -27.52 16.05
C TYR A 43 -22.16 -26.97 17.44
N ALA A 44 -23.10 -27.02 18.37
CA ALA A 44 -22.85 -26.64 19.76
C ALA A 44 -22.23 -27.85 20.51
N PRO A 45 -21.03 -27.71 21.09
CA PRO A 45 -20.40 -28.78 21.87
C PRO A 45 -21.25 -29.11 23.10
N LYS A 46 -21.48 -30.39 23.34
CA LYS A 46 -22.37 -30.87 24.41
C LYS A 46 -21.61 -31.18 25.69
N THR A 47 -20.34 -31.55 25.56
CA THR A 47 -19.49 -31.94 26.71
C THR A 47 -18.43 -30.87 27.01
N GLU A 48 -17.91 -30.86 28.24
CA GLU A 48 -16.87 -29.90 28.64
C GLU A 48 -15.54 -30.13 27.92
N LEU A 49 -15.22 -31.39 27.59
CA LEU A 49 -14.03 -31.73 26.81
C LEU A 49 -14.15 -31.22 25.36
N GLU A 50 -15.32 -31.37 24.74
CA GLU A 50 -15.58 -30.82 23.41
C GLU A 50 -15.52 -29.29 23.40
N LYS A 51 -16.00 -28.63 24.46
CA LYS A 51 -15.90 -27.16 24.59
C LYS A 51 -14.45 -26.69 24.59
N ARG A 52 -13.59 -27.33 25.38
CA ARG A 52 -12.17 -26.99 25.46
C ARG A 52 -11.45 -27.23 24.13
N ALA A 53 -11.69 -28.38 23.50
CA ALA A 53 -11.11 -28.70 22.19
C ALA A 53 -11.58 -27.72 21.10
N TYR A 54 -12.85 -27.30 21.15
CA TYR A 54 -13.40 -26.30 20.25
C TYR A 54 -12.76 -24.92 20.46
N GLU A 55 -12.66 -24.46 21.71
CA GLU A 55 -12.02 -23.19 22.06
C GLU A 55 -10.55 -23.15 21.62
N GLU A 56 -9.80 -24.22 21.90
CA GLU A 56 -8.40 -24.33 21.49
C GLU A 56 -8.27 -24.34 19.96
N GLY A 57 -9.07 -25.15 19.26
CA GLY A 57 -9.08 -25.18 17.81
C GLY A 57 -9.43 -23.83 17.16
N VAL A 58 -10.42 -23.12 17.71
CA VAL A 58 -10.78 -21.77 17.25
C VAL A 58 -9.61 -20.81 17.48
N SER A 59 -8.95 -20.87 18.64
CA SER A 59 -7.80 -20.01 18.93
C SER A 59 -6.65 -20.23 17.94
N GLN A 60 -6.37 -21.49 17.56
CA GLN A 60 -5.32 -21.83 16.59
C GLN A 60 -5.65 -21.31 15.19
N VAL A 61 -6.89 -21.47 14.73
CA VAL A 61 -7.34 -20.95 13.42
C VAL A 61 -7.27 -19.42 13.39
N LEU A 62 -7.67 -18.75 14.47
CA LEU A 62 -7.59 -17.30 14.57
C LEU A 62 -6.13 -16.81 14.56
N LEU A 63 -5.20 -17.53 15.19
CA LEU A 63 -3.77 -17.22 15.16
C LEU A 63 -3.18 -17.41 13.75
N ASP A 64 -3.53 -18.47 13.04
CA ASP A 64 -3.10 -18.71 11.66
C ASP A 64 -3.67 -17.65 10.70
N MET A 65 -4.96 -17.33 10.83
CA MET A 65 -5.60 -16.24 10.07
C MET A 65 -4.95 -14.88 10.37
N LYS A 66 -4.65 -14.59 11.63
CA LYS A 66 -3.93 -13.39 12.04
C LYS A 66 -2.52 -13.35 11.46
N GLY A 67 -1.82 -14.49 11.42
CA GLY A 67 -0.52 -14.64 10.76
C GLY A 67 -0.60 -14.35 9.26
N LYS A 68 -1.56 -14.95 8.55
CA LYS A 68 -1.79 -14.74 7.11
C LYS A 68 -2.21 -13.30 6.78
N MET A 69 -3.01 -12.66 7.62
CA MET A 69 -3.42 -11.26 7.45
C MET A 69 -2.26 -10.30 7.71
N ARG A 70 -1.36 -10.61 8.65
CA ARG A 70 -0.12 -9.87 8.92
C ARG A 70 0.99 -10.16 7.92
N ALA A 71 0.93 -11.27 7.20
CA ALA A 71 1.84 -11.59 6.10
C ALA A 71 1.56 -10.76 4.83
N ARG A 72 0.58 -9.84 4.84
CA ARG A 72 0.49 -8.81 3.79
C ARG A 72 1.77 -7.98 3.82
N ASN A 73 2.61 -8.20 2.81
CA ASN A 73 3.82 -7.48 2.45
C ASN A 73 4.55 -6.86 3.66
N ARG A 74 5.17 -7.71 4.48
CA ARG A 74 6.10 -7.28 5.55
C ARG A 74 7.10 -6.24 5.04
N PHE A 75 7.49 -6.36 3.77
CA PHE A 75 8.29 -5.39 3.05
C PHE A 75 7.44 -4.73 1.97
N THR A 76 7.32 -3.42 2.03
CA THR A 76 6.78 -2.61 0.94
C THR A 76 7.93 -2.03 0.12
N TYR A 77 7.82 -2.09 -1.21
CA TYR A 77 8.82 -1.50 -2.09
C TYR A 77 8.44 -0.04 -2.36
N GLU A 78 9.27 0.88 -1.89
CA GLU A 78 9.19 2.30 -2.24
C GLU A 78 9.94 2.51 -3.56
N ALA A 79 9.23 3.01 -4.57
CA ALA A 79 9.81 3.30 -5.89
C ALA A 79 10.88 4.41 -5.80
N PRO A 80 11.91 4.38 -6.68
CA PRO A 80 12.95 5.41 -6.68
C PRO A 80 12.37 6.79 -6.99
N LEU A 81 12.89 7.81 -6.28
CA LEU A 81 12.54 9.20 -6.56
C LEU A 81 13.42 9.70 -7.73
N VAL A 82 12.77 10.01 -8.85
CA VAL A 82 13.41 10.57 -10.04
C VAL A 82 12.88 11.98 -10.24
N GLU A 83 13.77 12.96 -10.27
CA GLU A 83 13.43 14.35 -10.60
C GLU A 83 13.88 14.65 -12.03
N CYS A 84 12.95 15.15 -12.83
CA CYS A 84 13.18 15.54 -14.21
C CYS A 84 13.19 17.08 -14.33
N GLY A 85 13.99 17.61 -15.27
CA GLY A 85 14.10 19.05 -15.48
C GLY A 85 15.31 19.69 -14.80
N LEU A 86 16.24 18.88 -14.26
CA LEU A 86 17.54 19.41 -13.84
C LEU A 86 18.35 19.82 -15.07
N ARG A 87 18.75 21.09 -15.12
CA ARG A 87 19.61 21.61 -16.19
C ARG A 87 21.05 21.27 -15.88
N MET A 88 21.59 20.29 -16.61
CA MET A 88 23.00 19.92 -16.50
C MET A 88 23.88 20.97 -17.17
N PRO A 89 24.98 21.40 -16.52
CA PRO A 89 25.94 22.29 -17.15
C PRO A 89 26.65 21.58 -18.31
N ALA A 90 27.08 22.36 -19.30
CA ALA A 90 27.90 21.84 -20.38
C ALA A 90 29.22 21.30 -19.84
N ARG A 91 29.68 20.15 -20.34
CA ARG A 91 30.93 19.52 -19.92
C ARG A 91 31.62 18.83 -21.08
N VAL A 92 32.94 18.75 -21.02
CA VAL A 92 33.74 17.97 -21.97
C VAL A 92 33.97 16.58 -21.39
N VAL A 93 33.49 15.54 -22.06
CA VAL A 93 33.67 14.14 -21.66
C VAL A 93 34.29 13.40 -22.85
N ASN A 94 35.43 12.73 -22.62
CA ASN A 94 36.16 11.99 -23.66
C ASN A 94 36.47 12.82 -24.91
N GLY A 95 36.84 14.09 -24.74
CA GLY A 95 37.19 15.00 -25.84
C GLY A 95 36.01 15.54 -26.65
N MET A 96 34.77 15.19 -26.30
CA MET A 96 33.56 15.73 -26.94
C MET A 96 32.82 16.69 -26.00
N LEU A 97 32.33 17.80 -26.55
CA LEU A 97 31.50 18.76 -25.81
C LEU A 97 30.07 18.23 -25.69
N MET A 98 29.64 17.95 -24.46
CA MET A 98 28.25 17.68 -24.14
C MET A 98 27.58 19.02 -23.79
N PRO A 99 26.63 19.53 -24.59
CA PRO A 99 25.98 20.82 -24.35
C PRO A 99 25.10 20.79 -23.10
N SER A 100 24.69 21.96 -22.60
CA SER A 100 23.73 22.03 -21.50
C SER A 100 22.40 21.43 -21.94
N HIS A 101 21.89 20.48 -21.18
CA HIS A 101 20.66 19.76 -21.50
C HIS A 101 19.90 19.44 -20.21
N GLU A 102 18.60 19.19 -20.34
CA GLU A 102 17.77 18.75 -19.23
C GLU A 102 17.80 17.23 -19.13
N THR A 103 18.04 16.71 -17.94
CA THR A 103 18.03 15.26 -17.68
C THR A 103 17.18 14.93 -16.47
N CYS A 104 16.73 13.68 -16.43
CA CYS A 104 16.17 13.09 -15.23
C CYS A 104 17.31 12.47 -14.43
N VAL A 105 17.38 12.79 -13.14
CA VAL A 105 18.37 12.23 -12.22
C VAL A 105 17.63 11.50 -11.12
N GLN A 106 18.15 10.33 -10.78
CA GLN A 106 17.69 9.58 -9.62
C GLN A 106 18.28 10.21 -8.36
N ILE A 107 17.41 10.77 -7.51
CA ILE A 107 17.83 11.40 -6.24
C ILE A 107 17.93 10.34 -5.15
N ALA A 108 16.96 9.41 -5.13
CA ALA A 108 16.90 8.35 -4.14
C ALA A 108 16.73 6.99 -4.84
N PRO A 109 17.52 5.97 -4.44
CA PRO A 109 17.26 4.60 -4.85
C PRO A 109 15.95 4.10 -4.25
N GLY A 110 15.26 3.22 -4.99
CA GLY A 110 14.12 2.50 -4.43
C GLY A 110 14.59 1.59 -3.31
N ARG A 111 13.76 1.43 -2.28
CA ARG A 111 14.12 0.66 -1.08
C ARG A 111 12.95 -0.16 -0.59
N TYR A 112 13.25 -1.23 0.12
CA TYR A 112 12.25 -1.98 0.87
C TYR A 112 12.14 -1.40 2.28
N THR A 113 10.93 -1.04 2.71
CA THR A 113 10.65 -0.60 4.08
C THR A 113 9.76 -1.62 4.78
N GLU A 114 10.02 -1.85 6.07
CA GLU A 114 9.14 -2.67 6.90
C GLU A 114 8.08 -1.77 7.54
N GLU A 115 6.80 -1.97 7.21
CA GLU A 115 5.70 -1.12 7.74
C GLU A 115 5.41 -1.36 9.24
N ALA A 116 5.84 -2.50 9.78
CA ALA A 116 5.67 -2.80 11.20
C ALA A 116 6.77 -3.78 11.68
N PRO A 117 7.85 -3.31 12.33
CA PRO A 117 8.76 -4.21 13.02
C PRO A 117 7.98 -4.86 14.16
N THR A 118 7.56 -6.11 13.98
CA THR A 118 7.10 -6.92 15.09
C THR A 118 8.31 -7.20 15.95
N PHE A 119 8.51 -6.40 16.98
CA PHE A 119 9.41 -6.75 18.07
C PHE A 119 8.88 -8.05 18.65
N LEU A 120 9.62 -9.13 18.42
CA LEU A 120 9.43 -10.34 19.21
C LEU A 120 9.74 -9.91 20.65
N PRO A 121 8.83 -10.09 21.62
CA PRO A 121 9.20 -9.92 23.02
C PRO A 121 10.39 -10.86 23.27
N GLU A 122 11.47 -10.33 23.85
CA GLU A 122 12.64 -11.13 24.20
C GLU A 122 12.17 -12.37 24.96
N LEU A 123 12.35 -13.54 24.36
CA LEU A 123 12.10 -14.81 25.02
C LEU A 123 13.18 -14.99 26.09
N GLY A 124 12.90 -14.50 27.30
CA GLY A 124 13.63 -14.83 28.52
C GLY A 124 14.41 -13.67 29.16
N GLN A 125 13.75 -13.01 30.12
CA GLN A 125 14.35 -12.73 31.43
C GLN A 125 13.49 -13.42 32.49
#